data_AF-A0A538GEL3-F1
#
_entry.id   AF-A0A538GEL3-F1
#
_cell.length_a   1.000
_cell.length_b   1.000
_cell.length_c   1.000
_cell.angle_alpha   90.00
_cell.angle_beta   90.00
_cell.angle_gamma   90.00
#
_symmetry.space_group_name_H-M   'P 1'
#
loop_
_entity.id
_entity.type
_entity.pdbx_description
1 polymer ?
#
loop_
_entity_poly.entity_id
_entity_poly.type
_entity_poly.pdbx_seq_one_letter_code
_entity_poly.pdbx_strand_id
1 'polypeptide(L)'
;MSLALNAALIASAVSDSTASKPALSPPSVTTAAPKASGSAPARKPVQHTGGSKVAARTDVAARGARNAKVERRILRVVVASPTGKLPRALIDSKTGLAKNGLQAICRRESGRSFLCLVRPAKHKPGEGLYARYRVNRKGNGGTFSWYRYRKR
;
A
#
# COMPACT_ATOMS: atom_id res chain seq x y z
N MET A 1 16.73 -12.17 -41.09
CA MET A 1 16.56 -11.72 -39.69
C MET A 1 16.25 -10.23 -39.73
N SER A 2 15.00 -9.83 -39.48
CA SER A 2 14.62 -8.42 -39.38
C SER A 2 13.79 -8.20 -38.12
N LEU A 3 14.32 -7.37 -37.22
CA LEU A 3 13.67 -6.86 -36.02
C LEU A 3 12.91 -5.58 -36.41
N ALA A 4 11.58 -5.58 -36.31
CA ALA A 4 10.81 -4.34 -36.34
C ALA A 4 10.42 -3.96 -34.91
N LEU A 5 10.96 -2.81 -34.47
CA LEU A 5 10.63 -2.12 -33.22
C LEU A 5 9.16 -1.71 -33.20
N ASN A 6 8.46 -1.95 -32.09
CA ASN A 6 7.19 -1.28 -31.79
C ASN A 6 7.41 -0.29 -30.64
N ALA A 7 7.49 1.00 -30.97
CA ALA A 7 7.46 2.09 -30.02
C ALA A 7 6.02 2.62 -29.92
N ALA A 8 5.42 2.53 -28.74
CA ALA A 8 4.13 3.15 -28.45
C ALA A 8 4.33 4.22 -27.37
N LEU A 9 4.16 5.48 -27.75
CA LEU A 9 4.07 6.64 -26.86
C LEU A 9 2.61 6.82 -26.44
N ILE A 10 2.35 6.90 -25.14
CA ILE A 10 1.04 7.35 -24.63
C ILE A 10 1.31 8.50 -23.66
N ALA A 11 1.04 9.71 -24.10
CA ALA A 11 0.92 10.89 -23.26
C ALA A 11 -0.53 10.98 -22.77
N SER A 12 -0.76 11.09 -21.47
CA SER A 12 -2.06 11.46 -20.92
C SER A 12 -1.91 12.67 -20.01
N ALA A 13 -2.54 13.76 -20.44
CA ALA A 13 -2.78 14.96 -19.65
C ALA A 13 -3.76 14.63 -18.50
N VAL A 14 -3.49 15.17 -17.32
CA VAL A 14 -4.37 15.08 -16.16
C VAL A 14 -4.91 16.49 -15.92
N SER A 15 -6.24 16.66 -16.06
CA SER A 15 -6.93 17.84 -15.55
C SER A 15 -7.33 17.58 -14.10
N ASP A 16 -6.99 18.53 -13.24
CA ASP A 16 -7.22 18.52 -11.80
C ASP A 16 -8.46 19.34 -11.42
N SER A 17 -8.90 19.15 -10.18
CA SER A 17 -9.76 20.01 -9.36
C SER A 17 -11.28 19.79 -9.51
N THR A 18 -12.09 19.69 -8.45
CA THR A 18 -11.94 20.14 -7.06
C THR A 18 -12.98 19.42 -6.19
N ALA A 19 -12.63 18.97 -4.98
CA ALA A 19 -13.61 18.45 -4.01
C ALA A 19 -13.81 19.46 -2.87
N SER A 20 -15.06 19.91 -2.71
CA SER A 20 -15.53 20.86 -1.71
C SER A 20 -15.34 20.36 -0.27
N LYS A 21 -14.90 21.28 0.58
CA LYS A 21 -14.77 21.15 2.05
C LYS A 21 -16.11 21.45 2.72
N PRO A 22 -16.65 20.58 3.60
CA PRO A 22 -17.63 21.02 4.58
C PRO A 22 -16.92 21.39 5.89
N ALA A 23 -17.11 22.64 6.31
CA ALA A 23 -16.76 23.13 7.63
C ALA A 23 -17.86 22.78 8.63
N LEU A 24 -17.50 22.18 9.76
CA LEU A 24 -18.38 22.01 10.91
C LEU A 24 -17.63 22.50 12.15
N SER A 25 -18.02 23.67 12.63
CA SER A 25 -17.55 24.29 13.88
C SER A 25 -18.24 23.63 15.07
N PRO A 26 -17.54 23.33 16.18
CA PRO A 26 -18.19 22.99 17.44
C PRO A 26 -18.60 24.24 18.25
N PRO A 27 -19.70 24.20 19.02
CA PRO A 27 -20.18 25.32 19.83
C PRO A 27 -19.35 25.55 21.10
N SER A 28 -19.12 26.83 21.42
CA SER A 28 -18.61 27.30 22.70
C SER A 28 -19.61 27.04 23.83
N VAL A 29 -19.13 26.49 24.95
CA VAL A 29 -19.88 26.48 26.21
C VAL A 29 -19.04 27.24 27.24
N THR A 30 -19.52 28.42 27.60
CA THR A 30 -19.02 29.24 28.70
C THR A 30 -19.69 28.77 29.98
N THR A 31 -18.92 28.48 31.04
CA THR A 31 -19.44 28.35 32.40
C THR A 31 -18.42 28.93 33.38
N ALA A 32 -18.91 29.72 34.33
CA ALA A 32 -18.18 30.70 35.14
C ALA A 32 -17.31 30.12 36.28
N ALA A 33 -16.42 30.98 36.78
CA ALA A 33 -15.34 30.77 37.77
C ALA A 33 -15.78 30.39 39.20
N PRO A 34 -14.81 30.09 40.12
CA PRO A 34 -14.33 31.17 40.99
C PRO A 34 -12.80 31.18 41.28
N LYS A 35 -12.33 32.36 41.70
CA LYS A 35 -10.98 32.69 42.19
C LYS A 35 -10.59 31.88 43.45
N ALA A 36 -9.35 31.41 43.51
CA ALA A 36 -8.61 31.27 44.76
C ALA A 36 -7.11 31.52 44.52
N SER A 37 -6.57 32.45 45.30
CA SER A 37 -5.17 32.87 45.36
C SER A 37 -4.34 31.83 46.11
N GLY A 38 -3.13 31.52 45.64
CA GLY A 38 -2.21 30.60 46.31
C GLY A 38 -0.84 30.56 45.64
N SER A 39 0.07 31.42 46.10
CA SER A 39 1.50 31.41 45.77
C SER A 39 2.20 30.14 46.27
N ALA A 40 2.87 29.40 45.39
CA ALA A 40 3.93 28.43 45.73
C ALA A 40 4.78 28.10 44.47
N PRO A 41 6.05 27.66 44.61
CA PRO A 41 7.15 28.09 43.74
C PRO A 41 7.30 27.29 42.45
N ALA A 42 7.98 27.93 41.48
CA ALA A 42 8.35 27.40 40.17
C ALA A 42 9.12 26.07 40.26
N ARG A 43 8.43 24.95 40.03
CA ARG A 43 9.09 23.70 39.64
C ARG A 43 9.29 23.71 38.13
N LYS A 44 10.55 23.75 37.73
CA LYS A 44 10.99 23.57 36.33
C LYS A 44 10.30 22.34 35.75
N PRO A 45 9.59 22.43 34.61
CA PRO A 45 9.14 21.23 33.92
C PRO A 45 10.39 20.50 33.45
N VAL A 46 10.65 19.34 34.06
CA VAL A 46 11.57 18.35 33.50
C VAL A 46 10.98 17.97 32.14
N GLN A 47 11.58 18.52 31.08
CA GLN A 47 11.33 18.10 29.71
C GLN A 47 11.80 16.65 29.61
N HIS A 48 10.92 15.71 29.95
CA HIS A 48 11.04 14.35 29.47
C HIS A 48 11.02 14.44 27.95
N THR A 49 12.17 14.19 27.34
CA THR A 49 12.39 14.06 25.91
C THR A 49 11.40 13.05 25.31
N GLY A 50 10.21 13.54 24.96
CA GLY A 50 9.14 12.80 24.28
C GLY A 50 9.43 12.57 22.79
N GLY A 51 10.70 12.45 22.39
CA GLY A 51 11.13 12.37 21.00
C GLY A 51 10.85 11.04 20.29
N SER A 52 10.41 9.99 20.99
CA SER A 52 10.37 8.63 20.42
C SER A 52 9.02 8.19 19.82
N LYS A 53 7.88 8.82 20.17
CA LYS A 53 6.56 8.28 19.76
C LYS A 53 6.07 8.79 18.40
N VAL A 54 6.47 10.00 18.00
CA VAL A 54 6.05 10.63 16.74
C VAL A 54 6.85 10.08 15.54
N ALA A 55 8.16 9.88 15.70
CA ALA A 55 9.01 9.28 14.67
C ALA A 55 8.59 7.84 14.33
N ALA A 56 8.35 7.01 15.35
CA ALA A 56 7.93 5.62 15.16
C ALA A 56 6.59 5.48 14.43
N ARG A 57 5.61 6.35 14.71
CA ARG A 57 4.30 6.36 14.01
C ARG A 57 4.45 6.73 12.54
N THR A 58 5.31 7.70 12.24
CA THR A 58 5.56 8.17 10.88
C THR A 58 6.23 7.08 10.03
N ASP A 59 7.18 6.34 10.62
CA ASP A 59 7.84 5.22 9.94
C ASP A 59 6.89 4.05 9.64
N VAL A 60 6.00 3.69 10.57
CA VAL A 60 5.01 2.62 10.35
C VAL A 60 4.02 3.03 9.25
N ALA A 61 3.55 4.27 9.26
CA ALA A 61 2.67 4.80 8.22
C ALA A 61 3.35 4.80 6.85
N ALA A 62 4.61 5.25 6.77
CA ALA A 62 5.39 5.24 5.52
C ALA A 62 5.64 3.81 5.00
N ARG A 63 5.92 2.85 5.90
CA ARG A 63 6.05 1.42 5.56
C ARG A 63 4.73 0.86 5.04
N GLY A 64 3.62 1.16 5.71
CA GLY A 64 2.27 0.75 5.29
C GLY A 64 1.91 1.29 3.90
N ALA A 65 2.14 2.60 3.66
CA ALA A 65 1.91 3.23 2.37
C ALA A 65 2.76 2.60 1.25
N ARG A 66 4.03 2.26 1.55
CA ARG A 66 4.91 1.58 0.59
C ARG A 66 4.42 0.18 0.25
N ASN A 67 3.96 -0.59 1.25
CA ASN A 67 3.39 -1.91 1.02
C ASN A 67 2.14 -1.83 0.15
N ALA A 68 1.21 -0.92 0.46
CA ALA A 68 -0.01 -0.71 -0.33
C ALA A 68 0.29 -0.35 -1.80
N LYS A 69 1.32 0.46 -2.04
CA LYS A 69 1.77 0.79 -3.41
C LYS A 69 2.29 -0.45 -4.16
N VAL A 70 3.05 -1.32 -3.48
CA VAL A 70 3.55 -2.57 -4.06
C VAL A 70 2.42 -3.56 -4.32
N GLU A 71 1.48 -3.70 -3.39
CA GLU A 71 0.33 -4.59 -3.51
C GLU A 71 -0.54 -4.24 -4.72
N ARG A 72 -0.93 -2.96 -4.85
CA ARG A 72 -1.68 -2.46 -6.02
C ARG A 72 -0.95 -2.73 -7.33
N ARG A 73 0.39 -2.61 -7.31
CA ARG A 73 1.20 -2.80 -8.51
C ARG A 73 1.27 -4.25 -8.94
N ILE A 74 1.43 -5.17 -7.99
CA ILE A 74 1.41 -6.60 -8.27
C ILE A 74 0.05 -7.02 -8.77
N LEU A 75 -1.04 -6.54 -8.16
CA LEU A 75 -2.39 -6.83 -8.65
C LEU A 75 -2.56 -6.39 -10.10
N ARG A 76 -2.06 -5.21 -10.48
CA ARG A 76 -2.11 -4.74 -11.88
C ARG A 76 -1.34 -5.67 -12.82
N VAL A 77 -0.14 -6.11 -12.44
CA VAL A 77 0.66 -7.05 -13.27
C VAL A 77 -0.04 -8.39 -13.41
N VAL A 78 -0.62 -8.91 -12.32
CA VAL A 78 -1.36 -10.17 -12.31
C VAL A 78 -2.61 -10.08 -13.18
N VAL A 79 -3.42 -9.03 -13.06
CA VAL A 79 -4.64 -8.86 -13.85
C VAL A 79 -4.34 -8.65 -15.34
N ALA A 80 -3.25 -7.95 -15.67
CA ALA A 80 -2.82 -7.72 -17.05
C ALA A 80 -2.03 -8.90 -17.67
N SER A 81 -1.75 -9.95 -16.88
CA SER A 81 -0.96 -11.08 -17.39
C SER A 81 -1.80 -11.92 -18.36
N PRO A 82 -1.25 -12.30 -19.53
CA PRO A 82 -1.98 -13.08 -20.51
C PRO A 82 -2.33 -14.48 -19.98
N THR A 83 -3.40 -15.04 -20.56
CA THR A 83 -3.84 -16.42 -20.35
C THR A 83 -2.68 -17.40 -20.53
N GLY A 84 -2.50 -18.31 -19.58
CA GLY A 84 -1.42 -19.32 -19.60
C GLY A 84 -0.13 -18.95 -18.85
N LYS A 85 0.04 -17.69 -18.43
CA LYS A 85 1.16 -17.30 -17.54
C LYS A 85 0.78 -17.35 -16.05
N LEU A 86 -0.50 -17.17 -15.75
CA LEU A 86 -1.02 -17.27 -14.38
C LEU A 86 -1.35 -18.72 -14.02
N PRO A 87 -1.13 -19.13 -12.75
CA PRO A 87 -1.65 -20.39 -12.26
C PRO A 87 -3.18 -20.45 -12.39
N ARG A 88 -3.73 -21.61 -12.76
CA ARG A 88 -5.18 -21.82 -12.91
C ARG A 88 -5.98 -21.44 -11.66
N ALA A 89 -5.38 -21.51 -10.47
CA ALA A 89 -6.01 -21.11 -9.21
C ALA A 89 -6.41 -19.61 -9.18
N LEU A 90 -5.74 -18.76 -9.95
CA LEU A 90 -6.04 -17.32 -10.04
C LEU A 90 -6.80 -16.94 -11.31
N ILE A 91 -7.12 -17.91 -12.16
CA ILE A 91 -7.86 -17.71 -13.41
C ILE A 91 -9.29 -18.22 -13.19
N ASP A 92 -10.26 -17.47 -13.68
CA ASP A 92 -11.63 -17.94 -13.84
C ASP A 92 -11.69 -18.89 -15.05
N SER A 93 -12.14 -20.13 -14.84
CA SER A 93 -12.14 -21.16 -15.88
C SER A 93 -13.14 -20.89 -17.00
N LYS A 94 -14.16 -20.05 -16.77
CA LYS A 94 -15.20 -19.71 -17.75
C LYS A 94 -14.73 -18.57 -18.66
N THR A 95 -14.01 -17.59 -18.11
CA THR A 95 -13.60 -16.39 -18.87
C THR A 95 -12.13 -16.41 -19.30
N GLY A 96 -11.31 -17.26 -18.70
CA GLY A 96 -9.86 -17.24 -18.87
C GLY A 96 -9.17 -16.02 -18.25
N LEU A 97 -9.92 -15.11 -17.63
CA LEU A 97 -9.36 -13.90 -17.02
C LEU A 97 -8.94 -14.15 -15.57
N ALA A 98 -8.11 -13.25 -15.05
CA ALA A 98 -7.82 -13.23 -13.62
C ALA A 98 -9.13 -13.13 -12.82
N LYS A 99 -9.26 -13.93 -11.76
CA LYS A 99 -10.43 -13.94 -10.87
C LYS A 99 -10.72 -12.52 -10.37
N ASN A 100 -12.00 -12.19 -10.20
CA ASN A 100 -12.40 -10.94 -9.55
C ASN A 100 -12.07 -10.97 -8.05
N GLY A 101 -11.79 -9.81 -7.47
CA GLY A 101 -11.52 -9.69 -6.02
C GLY A 101 -10.20 -10.32 -5.58
N LEU A 102 -9.17 -10.32 -6.44
CA LEU A 102 -7.82 -10.68 -6.03
C LEU A 102 -7.28 -9.67 -5.02
N GLN A 103 -6.61 -10.19 -4.00
CA GLN A 103 -5.88 -9.42 -3.02
C GLN A 103 -4.41 -9.81 -3.07
N ALA A 104 -3.54 -8.82 -2.87
CA ALA A 104 -2.12 -9.04 -2.70
C ALA A 104 -1.75 -8.58 -1.29
N ILE A 105 -1.06 -9.44 -0.55
CA ILE A 105 -0.50 -9.11 0.76
C ILE A 105 1.01 -9.17 0.63
N CYS A 106 1.69 -8.06 0.88
CA CYS A 106 3.13 -7.96 0.69
C CYS A 106 3.86 -7.72 2.01
N ARG A 107 4.92 -8.49 2.22
CA ARG A 107 5.92 -8.21 3.26
C ARG A 107 7.23 -7.81 2.61
N ARG A 108 7.90 -6.82 3.20
CA ARG A 108 9.27 -6.49 2.82
C ARG A 108 10.21 -7.59 3.33
N GLU A 109 11.06 -8.14 2.45
CA GLU A 109 12.10 -9.09 2.86
C GLU A 109 13.40 -8.36 3.16
N SER A 110 13.96 -7.67 2.17
CA SER A 110 15.23 -6.98 2.32
C SER A 110 15.31 -5.80 1.35
N GLY A 111 15.83 -4.66 1.80
CA GLY A 111 16.02 -3.44 1.00
C GLY A 111 14.81 -3.03 0.15
N ARG A 112 14.84 -3.39 -1.13
CA ARG A 112 13.81 -3.08 -2.15
C ARG A 112 13.02 -4.30 -2.62
N SER A 113 13.20 -5.45 -1.99
CA SER A 113 12.55 -6.72 -2.30
C SER A 113 11.37 -6.98 -1.37
N PHE A 114 10.28 -7.46 -1.96
CA PHE A 114 9.03 -7.81 -1.29
C PHE A 114 8.64 -9.23 -1.66
N LEU A 115 8.17 -9.98 -0.67
CA LEU A 115 7.47 -11.25 -0.87
C LEU A 115 5.98 -10.99 -0.75
N CYS A 116 5.23 -11.39 -1.76
CA CYS A 116 3.82 -11.12 -1.86
C CYS A 116 3.04 -12.41 -2.10
N LEU A 117 1.92 -12.55 -1.41
CA LEU A 117 0.94 -13.59 -1.64
C LEU A 117 -0.26 -12.98 -2.36
N VAL A 118 -0.54 -13.44 -3.57
CA VAL A 118 -1.70 -13.03 -4.36
C VAL A 118 -2.75 -14.13 -4.31
N ARG A 119 -3.94 -13.83 -3.81
CA ARG A 119 -5.01 -14.82 -3.63
C ARG A 119 -6.38 -14.20 -3.83
N PRO A 120 -7.41 -14.97 -4.20
CA PRO A 120 -8.78 -14.49 -4.17
C PRO A 120 -9.21 -14.10 -2.75
N ALA A 121 -10.13 -13.15 -2.61
CA ALA A 121 -10.68 -12.77 -1.29
C ALA A 121 -11.27 -14.00 -0.56
N LYS A 122 -12.03 -14.82 -1.29
CA LYS A 122 -12.49 -16.14 -0.85
C LYS A 122 -11.51 -17.19 -1.35
N HIS A 123 -10.59 -17.63 -0.49
CA HIS A 123 -9.53 -18.59 -0.84
C HIS A 123 -9.51 -19.78 0.11
N LYS A 124 -9.07 -20.94 -0.37
CA LYS A 124 -8.74 -22.09 0.47
C LYS A 124 -7.36 -21.91 1.12
N PRO A 125 -7.08 -22.55 2.27
CA PRO A 125 -5.72 -22.62 2.79
C PRO A 125 -4.75 -23.16 1.73
N GLY A 126 -3.61 -22.49 1.56
CA GLY A 126 -2.63 -22.84 0.52
C GLY A 126 -2.99 -22.39 -0.90
N GLU A 127 -4.17 -21.77 -1.12
CA GLU A 127 -4.51 -21.15 -2.40
C GLU A 127 -3.88 -19.75 -2.51
N GLY A 128 -3.07 -19.58 -3.54
CA GLY A 128 -2.48 -18.29 -3.91
C GLY A 128 -1.16 -18.41 -4.66
N LEU A 129 -0.75 -17.32 -5.29
CA LEU A 129 0.52 -17.18 -5.97
C LEU A 129 1.50 -16.44 -5.09
N TYR A 130 2.57 -17.12 -4.71
CA TYR A 130 3.73 -16.45 -4.13
C TYR A 130 4.53 -15.77 -5.23
N ALA A 131 4.79 -14.50 -5.04
CA ALA A 131 5.59 -13.70 -5.95
C ALA A 131 6.59 -12.83 -5.21
N ARG A 132 7.73 -12.64 -5.85
CA ARG A 132 8.74 -11.69 -5.44
C ARG A 132 8.65 -10.44 -6.31
N TYR A 133 8.65 -9.29 -5.68
CA TYR A 133 8.67 -8.00 -6.36
C TYR A 133 9.86 -7.17 -5.88
N ARG A 134 10.69 -6.71 -6.82
CA ARG A 134 11.87 -5.90 -6.52
C ARG A 134 11.71 -4.52 -7.12
N VAL A 135 11.59 -3.52 -6.25
CA VAL A 135 11.45 -2.12 -6.66
C VAL A 135 12.76 -1.64 -7.31
N ASN A 136 12.66 -0.97 -8.45
CA ASN A 136 13.80 -0.36 -9.12
C ASN A 136 14.40 0.79 -8.29
N ARG A 137 15.56 1.35 -8.69
CA ARG A 137 16.22 2.40 -7.88
C ARG A 137 15.37 3.68 -7.79
N LYS A 138 14.62 3.98 -8.85
CA LYS A 138 13.77 5.17 -8.97
C LYS A 138 12.44 5.07 -8.20
N GLY A 139 12.08 3.92 -7.62
CA GLY A 139 10.82 3.75 -6.88
C GLY A 139 9.53 3.75 -7.74
N ASN A 140 9.68 3.89 -9.06
CA ASN A 140 8.59 4.04 -10.02
C ASN A 140 8.33 2.77 -10.83
N GLY A 141 9.03 1.67 -10.56
CA GLY A 141 8.95 0.40 -11.29
C GLY A 141 9.53 -0.76 -10.49
N GLY A 142 9.58 -1.93 -11.11
CA GLY A 142 10.20 -3.09 -10.49
C GLY A 142 10.11 -4.35 -11.33
N THR A 143 10.89 -5.35 -10.93
CA THR A 143 10.87 -6.68 -11.53
C THR A 143 9.93 -7.56 -10.74
N PHE A 144 9.09 -8.29 -11.45
CA PHE A 144 8.13 -9.25 -10.90
C PHE A 144 8.55 -10.67 -11.30
N SER A 145 8.62 -11.56 -10.33
CA SER A 145 8.89 -12.98 -10.55
C SER A 145 8.01 -13.78 -9.62
N TRP A 146 7.28 -14.76 -10.14
CA TRP A 146 6.48 -15.65 -9.31
C TRP A 146 7.08 -17.04 -9.21
N TYR A 147 6.81 -17.70 -8.09
CA TYR A 147 7.21 -19.08 -7.89
C TYR A 147 6.19 -20.01 -8.56
N ARG A 148 6.64 -21.18 -9.03
CA ARG A 148 5.71 -22.19 -9.52
C ARG A 148 4.76 -22.58 -8.39
N TYR A 149 3.47 -22.57 -8.69
CA TYR A 149 2.43 -23.03 -7.78
C TYR A 149 2.66 -24.50 -7.45
N ARG A 150 3.12 -24.81 -6.22
CA ARG A 150 3.21 -26.20 -5.74
C ARG A 150 1.84 -26.57 -5.18
N LYS A 151 1.16 -27.52 -5.82
CA LYS A 151 0.07 -28.26 -5.16
C LYS A 151 0.73 -29.06 -4.04
N ARG A 152 0.38 -28.78 -2.79
CA ARG A 152 0.55 -29.75 -1.71
C ARG A 152 -0.68 -30.64 -1.69
#